data_AF-A0A2E2EI71-F1
#
_entry.id   AF-A0A2E2EI71-F1
#
_cell.length_a   1.000
_cell.length_b   1.000
_cell.length_c   1.000
_cell.angle_alpha   90.00
_cell.angle_beta   90.00
_cell.angle_gamma   90.00
#
_symmetry.space_group_name_H-M   'P 1'
#
loop_
_entity.id
_entity.type
_entity.pdbx_description
1 polymer ?
#
loop_
_entity_poly.entity_id
_entity_poly.type
_entity_poly.pdbx_seq_one_letter_code
_entity_poly.pdbx_strand_id
1 'polypeptide(L)'
;MNSYTKMTILVCVMIAFVTGAFYYLEMEQHDSTRYLNEPLEFGEVTWPKGSIYIVGDDGDIVIELVSEFEALDGKWSEGTKFYFSADEVEKIIAPAPFEFAQLKFNVEAEIKKEIFDPHVLHLLRLKKGELIIDGLDLHKDCVIQFKNLVPYGASCPEFEMVNFKRSVVLPEVKSKP
;
A
#
# COMPACT_ATOMS: atom_id res chain seq x y z
N MET A 1 31.75 37.52 42.05
CA MET A 1 31.50 36.16 41.54
C MET A 1 32.81 35.63 40.98
N ASN A 2 33.40 34.59 41.57
CA ASN A 2 34.74 34.10 41.23
C ASN A 2 34.80 33.59 39.79
N SER A 3 35.95 33.73 39.13
CA SER A 3 36.20 33.26 37.75
C SER A 3 35.80 31.79 37.56
N TYR A 4 36.08 30.96 38.57
CA TYR A 4 35.68 29.56 38.63
C TYR A 4 34.16 29.35 38.56
N THR A 5 33.36 30.18 39.23
CA THR A 5 31.89 30.06 39.22
C THR A 5 31.31 30.36 37.83
N LYS A 6 31.90 31.30 37.09
CA LYS A 6 31.48 31.62 35.71
C LYS A 6 31.83 30.50 34.73
N MET A 7 33.00 29.90 34.90
CA MET A 7 33.48 28.78 34.07
C MET A 7 32.62 27.52 34.29
N THR A 8 32.25 27.20 35.53
CA THR A 8 31.38 26.04 35.82
C THR A 8 29.98 26.21 35.22
N ILE A 9 29.38 27.39 35.33
CA ILE A 9 28.06 27.66 34.73
C ILE A 9 28.11 27.51 33.21
N LEU A 10 29.16 28.03 32.56
CA LEU A 10 29.34 27.90 31.11
C LEU A 10 29.44 26.44 30.68
N VAL A 11 30.21 25.62 31.42
CA VAL A 11 30.35 24.19 31.14
C VAL A 11 29.01 23.46 31.31
N CYS A 12 28.25 23.76 32.36
CA CYS A 12 26.92 23.17 32.56
C CYS A 12 25.93 23.54 31.44
N VAL A 13 25.94 24.79 30.98
CA VAL A 13 25.09 25.25 29.85
C VAL A 13 25.49 24.55 28.55
N MET A 14 26.79 24.40 28.29
CA MET A 14 27.29 23.70 27.10
C MET A 14 26.91 22.22 27.13
N ILE A 15 27.02 21.54 28.27
CA ILE A 15 26.59 20.15 28.43
C ILE A 15 25.08 20.03 28.20
N ALA A 16 24.26 20.92 28.78
CA ALA A 16 22.81 20.90 28.58
C ALA A 16 22.44 21.13 27.11
N PHE A 17 23.15 22.01 26.40
CA PHE A 17 22.91 22.29 24.98
C PHE A 17 23.32 21.11 24.09
N VAL A 18 24.45 20.46 24.35
CA VAL A 18 24.88 19.26 23.63
C VAL A 18 23.94 18.09 23.89
N THR A 19 23.51 17.89 25.14
CA THR A 19 22.58 16.82 25.50
C THR A 19 21.20 17.06 24.87
N GLY A 20 20.70 18.31 24.89
CA GLY A 20 19.44 18.67 24.26
C GLY A 20 19.48 18.55 22.73
N ALA A 21 20.59 18.94 22.09
CA ALA A 21 20.78 18.76 20.65
C ALA A 21 20.89 17.28 20.27
N PHE A 22 21.57 16.46 21.08
CA PHE A 22 21.65 15.01 20.86
C PHE A 22 20.27 14.36 20.99
N TYR A 23 19.51 14.72 22.03
CA TYR A 23 18.15 14.21 22.23
C TYR A 23 17.18 14.65 21.12
N TYR A 24 17.33 15.88 20.62
CA TYR A 24 16.52 16.40 19.52
C TYR A 24 16.85 15.68 18.20
N LEU A 25 18.14 15.46 17.91
CA LEU A 25 18.57 14.72 16.72
C LEU A 25 18.15 13.24 16.77
N GLU A 26 18.11 12.63 17.95
CA GLU A 26 17.70 11.23 18.13
C GLU A 26 16.18 11.05 17.97
N MET A 27 15.37 12.10 18.20
CA MET A 27 13.91 12.07 17.98
C MET A 27 13.49 12.28 16.52
N GLU A 28 14.30 12.92 15.67
CA GLU A 28 13.94 13.18 14.26
C GLU A 28 14.00 11.94 13.34
N GLN A 29 14.30 10.75 13.86
CA GLN A 29 14.61 9.55 13.06
C GLN A 29 13.70 8.34 13.31
N HIS A 30 12.43 8.57 13.66
CA HIS A 30 11.51 7.49 14.04
C HIS A 30 10.66 6.85 12.93
N ASP A 31 11.00 7.05 11.65
CA ASP A 31 10.64 6.06 10.62
C ASP A 31 11.52 4.82 10.83
N SER A 32 11.06 3.88 11.67
CA SER A 32 11.80 2.65 11.94
C SER A 32 11.68 1.69 10.77
N THR A 33 12.31 2.02 9.64
CA THR A 33 12.44 1.15 8.49
C THR A 33 13.34 -0.03 8.88
N ARG A 34 12.83 -1.26 8.74
CA ARG A 34 13.55 -2.49 9.10
C ARG A 34 13.36 -3.54 8.01
N TYR A 35 14.41 -4.29 7.72
CA TYR A 35 14.29 -5.49 6.89
C TYR A 35 13.80 -6.66 7.74
N LEU A 36 12.86 -7.44 7.21
CA LEU A 36 12.39 -8.66 7.84
C LEU A 36 13.47 -9.74 7.78
N ASN A 37 14.02 -10.10 8.94
CA ASN A 37 15.04 -11.15 9.04
C ASN A 37 14.45 -12.57 8.93
N GLU A 38 13.16 -12.70 9.21
CA GLU A 38 12.34 -13.91 9.16
C GLU A 38 10.99 -13.56 8.52
N PRO A 39 10.24 -14.54 7.97
CA PRO A 39 8.88 -14.29 7.51
C PRO A 39 8.00 -13.73 8.64
N LEU A 40 7.09 -12.82 8.31
CA LEU A 40 6.18 -12.18 9.27
C LEU A 40 4.74 -12.58 8.97
N GLU A 41 4.03 -13.13 9.95
CA GLU A 41 2.58 -13.34 9.83
C GLU A 41 1.83 -12.08 10.28
N PHE A 42 1.12 -11.44 9.36
CA PHE A 42 0.37 -10.21 9.62
C PHE A 42 -0.75 -10.01 8.59
N GLY A 43 -1.95 -9.64 9.05
CA GLY A 43 -3.12 -9.46 8.18
C GLY A 43 -3.48 -10.71 7.36
N GLU A 44 -3.48 -11.88 8.01
CA GLU A 44 -3.75 -13.19 7.39
C GLU A 44 -2.77 -13.62 6.29
N VAL A 45 -1.66 -12.89 6.12
CA VAL A 45 -0.63 -13.16 5.11
C VAL A 45 0.72 -13.42 5.79
N THR A 46 1.47 -14.39 5.27
CA THR A 46 2.87 -14.61 5.65
C THR A 46 3.79 -13.84 4.70
N TRP A 47 4.26 -12.69 5.13
CA TRP A 47 5.14 -11.80 4.38
C TRP A 47 6.54 -12.40 4.24
N PRO A 48 7.16 -12.34 3.04
CA PRO A 48 8.42 -13.00 2.80
C PRO A 48 9.56 -12.32 3.55
N LYS A 49 10.53 -13.14 3.96
CA LYS A 49 11.80 -12.65 4.49
C LYS A 49 12.44 -11.69 3.48
N GLY A 50 13.05 -10.62 4.00
CA GLY A 50 13.73 -9.60 3.20
C GLY A 50 12.84 -8.42 2.82
N SER A 51 11.50 -8.53 2.94
CA SER A 51 10.62 -7.36 2.78
C SER A 51 10.96 -6.25 3.76
N ILE A 52 10.66 -5.02 3.37
CA ILE A 52 10.89 -3.83 4.17
C ILE A 52 9.62 -3.56 4.98
N TYR A 53 9.77 -3.48 6.30
CA TYR A 53 8.72 -3.16 7.25
C TYR A 53 8.94 -1.74 7.79
N ILE A 54 7.95 -0.88 7.62
CA ILE A 54 7.99 0.54 7.98
C ILE A 54 6.84 0.79 8.96
N VAL A 55 7.14 1.49 10.06
CA VAL A 55 6.13 1.99 11.00
C VAL A 55 6.16 3.50 10.90
N GLY A 56 5.05 4.08 10.46
CA GLY A 56 4.88 5.53 10.41
C GLY A 56 4.60 6.11 11.79
N ASP A 57 4.70 7.44 11.91
CA ASP A 57 4.55 8.18 13.16
C ASP A 57 3.20 7.95 13.87
N ASP A 58 2.14 7.74 13.10
CA ASP A 58 0.78 7.50 13.60
C ASP A 58 0.50 6.03 13.94
N GLY A 59 1.51 5.15 13.84
CA GLY A 59 1.38 3.71 14.04
C GLY A 59 0.94 2.94 12.79
N ASP A 60 0.82 3.61 11.65
CA ASP A 60 0.53 2.99 10.35
C ASP A 60 1.66 2.04 9.97
N ILE A 61 1.30 0.85 9.48
CA ILE A 61 2.26 -0.16 9.06
C ILE A 61 2.31 -0.19 7.53
N VAL A 62 3.51 -0.20 6.98
CA VAL A 62 3.75 -0.41 5.55
C VAL A 62 4.70 -1.58 5.35
N ILE A 63 4.33 -2.50 4.47
CA ILE A 63 5.20 -3.58 4.01
C ILE A 63 5.52 -3.35 2.54
N GLU A 64 6.81 -3.23 2.22
CA GLU A 64 7.31 -3.07 0.86
C GLU A 64 8.06 -4.34 0.42
N LEU A 65 7.67 -4.87 -0.74
CA LEU A 65 8.25 -6.10 -1.28
C LEU A 65 9.62 -5.83 -1.92
N VAL A 66 10.56 -6.76 -1.69
CA VAL A 66 11.87 -6.79 -2.35
C VAL A 66 11.96 -7.81 -3.49
N SER A 67 10.90 -8.58 -3.72
CA SER A 67 10.80 -9.57 -4.80
C SER A 67 9.33 -9.83 -5.14
N GLU A 68 9.06 -10.52 -6.24
CA GLU A 68 7.70 -10.96 -6.57
C GLU A 68 7.08 -11.79 -5.43
N PHE A 69 5.78 -11.61 -5.19
CA PHE A 69 5.03 -12.28 -4.13
C PHE A 69 3.57 -12.47 -4.53
N GLU A 70 2.95 -13.58 -4.12
CA GLU A 70 1.55 -13.89 -4.43
C GLU A 70 0.74 -13.95 -3.13
N ALA A 71 -0.26 -13.07 -3.02
CA ALA A 71 -1.18 -12.96 -1.89
C ALA A 71 -2.38 -12.09 -2.28
N LEU A 72 -3.46 -12.11 -1.49
CA LEU A 72 -4.58 -11.16 -1.62
C LEU A 72 -5.14 -11.06 -3.06
N ASP A 73 -5.36 -12.20 -3.70
CA ASP A 73 -5.87 -12.32 -5.07
C ASP A 73 -5.00 -11.66 -6.16
N GLY A 74 -3.72 -11.43 -5.88
CA GLY A 74 -2.78 -10.83 -6.81
C GLY A 74 -1.38 -11.44 -6.79
N LYS A 75 -0.66 -11.19 -7.88
CA LYS A 75 0.78 -11.43 -8.01
C LYS A 75 1.46 -10.08 -8.12
N TRP A 76 2.19 -9.73 -7.09
CA TRP A 76 2.75 -8.41 -6.86
C TRP A 76 4.22 -8.37 -7.23
N SER A 77 4.66 -7.29 -7.85
CA SER A 77 6.05 -7.06 -8.23
C SER A 77 6.87 -6.48 -7.07
N GLU A 78 8.19 -6.54 -7.23
CA GLU A 78 9.14 -5.81 -6.39
C GLU A 78 8.77 -4.32 -6.30
N GLY A 79 8.88 -3.75 -5.10
CA GLY A 79 8.52 -2.37 -4.80
C GLY A 79 7.03 -2.16 -4.53
N THR A 80 6.19 -3.20 -4.62
CA THR A 80 4.78 -3.09 -4.17
C THR A 80 4.73 -2.77 -2.69
N LYS A 81 3.93 -1.78 -2.31
CA LYS A 81 3.74 -1.34 -0.92
C LYS A 81 2.33 -1.63 -0.44
N PHE A 82 2.21 -2.32 0.68
CA PHE A 82 0.95 -2.63 1.36
C PHE A 82 0.84 -1.74 2.59
N TYR A 83 -0.20 -0.93 2.65
CA TYR A 83 -0.50 -0.05 3.78
C TYR A 83 -1.62 -0.68 4.60
N PHE A 84 -1.40 -0.76 5.89
CA PHE A 84 -2.30 -1.40 6.83
C PHE A 84 -2.90 -0.38 7.79
N SER A 85 -4.17 -0.59 8.09
CA SER A 85 -4.85 0.03 9.23
C SER A 85 -5.24 -1.09 10.19
N ALA A 86 -4.69 -1.08 11.40
CA ALA A 86 -4.70 -2.24 12.30
C ALA A 86 -4.13 -3.49 11.60
N ASP A 87 -4.93 -4.53 11.40
CA ASP A 87 -4.56 -5.80 10.77
C ASP A 87 -5.12 -5.98 9.34
N GLU A 88 -5.81 -4.98 8.79
CA GLU A 88 -6.36 -5.04 7.43
C GLU A 88 -5.53 -4.22 6.44
N VAL A 89 -5.35 -4.74 5.22
CA VAL A 89 -4.79 -3.99 4.10
C VAL A 89 -5.80 -2.97 3.61
N GLU A 90 -5.50 -1.69 3.82
CA GLU A 90 -6.34 -0.57 3.40
C GLU A 90 -6.03 -0.15 1.95
N LYS A 91 -4.75 -0.15 1.60
CA LYS A 91 -4.25 0.42 0.35
C LYS A 91 -3.01 -0.33 -0.14
N ILE A 92 -2.95 -0.59 -1.45
CA ILE A 92 -1.80 -1.20 -2.12
C ILE A 92 -1.31 -0.22 -3.18
N ILE A 93 -0.01 0.05 -3.23
CA ILE A 93 0.63 0.79 -4.32
C ILE A 93 1.48 -0.21 -5.09
N ALA A 94 1.04 -0.56 -6.31
CA ALA A 94 1.64 -1.60 -7.14
C ALA A 94 2.35 -0.99 -8.36
N PRO A 95 3.68 -1.16 -8.50
CA PRO A 95 4.38 -0.84 -9.73
C PRO A 95 4.04 -1.84 -10.84
N ALA A 96 4.25 -1.41 -12.08
CA ALA A 96 4.12 -2.31 -13.23
C ALA A 96 5.32 -3.26 -13.34
N PRO A 97 5.14 -4.52 -13.78
CA PRO A 97 3.86 -5.20 -13.98
C PRO A 97 3.33 -5.83 -12.69
N PHE A 98 2.03 -6.09 -12.61
CA PHE A 98 1.43 -6.90 -11.54
C PHE A 98 0.19 -7.65 -12.04
N GLU A 99 -0.30 -8.60 -11.26
CA GLU A 99 -1.58 -9.28 -11.50
C GLU A 99 -2.52 -9.04 -10.33
N PHE A 100 -3.80 -8.77 -10.62
CA PHE A 100 -4.85 -8.63 -9.62
C PHE A 100 -6.16 -9.19 -10.16
N ALA A 101 -6.86 -10.00 -9.36
CA ALA A 101 -8.11 -10.64 -9.78
C ALA A 101 -7.97 -11.41 -11.12
N GLN A 102 -6.85 -12.12 -11.29
CA GLN A 102 -6.51 -12.88 -12.51
C GLN A 102 -6.31 -12.04 -13.78
N LEU A 103 -6.23 -10.71 -13.67
CA LEU A 103 -5.90 -9.80 -14.76
C LEU A 103 -4.48 -9.27 -14.60
N LYS A 104 -3.76 -9.15 -15.72
CA LYS A 104 -2.40 -8.58 -15.76
C LYS A 104 -2.46 -7.10 -16.07
N PHE A 105 -1.72 -6.31 -15.30
CA PHE A 105 -1.59 -4.87 -15.44
C PHE A 105 -0.14 -4.51 -15.73
N ASN A 106 0.08 -3.79 -16.83
CA ASN A 106 1.40 -3.25 -17.20
C ASN A 106 1.49 -1.75 -16.90
N VAL A 107 0.76 -1.30 -15.88
CA VAL A 107 0.60 0.10 -15.47
C VAL A 107 0.80 0.20 -13.97
N GLU A 108 1.18 1.36 -13.47
CA GLU A 108 1.28 1.60 -12.03
C GLU A 108 -0.11 1.95 -11.48
N ALA A 109 -0.48 1.35 -10.34
CA ALA A 109 -1.82 1.53 -9.78
C ALA A 109 -1.81 1.64 -8.24
N GLU A 110 -2.86 2.28 -7.74
CA GLU A 110 -3.27 2.24 -6.33
C GLU A 110 -4.54 1.42 -6.22
N ILE A 111 -4.58 0.44 -5.33
CA ILE A 111 -5.74 -0.40 -5.07
C ILE A 111 -6.24 -0.11 -3.66
N LYS A 112 -7.54 0.13 -3.51
CA LYS A 112 -8.21 0.30 -2.22
C LYS A 112 -9.41 -0.62 -2.10
N LYS A 113 -9.73 -1.03 -0.88
CA LYS A 113 -10.92 -1.83 -0.55
C LYS A 113 -11.98 -0.91 0.04
N GLU A 114 -13.19 -0.94 -0.51
CA GLU A 114 -14.37 -0.28 0.04
C GLU A 114 -15.45 -1.33 0.29
N ILE A 115 -16.02 -1.32 1.51
CA ILE A 115 -17.09 -2.24 1.91
C ILE A 115 -18.43 -1.54 1.70
N PHE A 116 -19.18 -1.96 0.68
CA PHE A 116 -20.55 -1.53 0.43
C PHE A 116 -21.48 -2.72 0.65
N ASP A 117 -21.91 -2.94 1.89
CA ASP A 117 -22.79 -4.06 2.28
C ASP A 117 -23.92 -4.29 1.24
N PRO A 118 -24.00 -5.47 0.57
CA PRO A 118 -23.33 -6.76 0.84
C PRO A 118 -22.13 -7.09 -0.06
N HIS A 119 -21.45 -6.09 -0.62
CA HIS A 119 -20.42 -6.24 -1.63
C HIS A 119 -19.08 -5.64 -1.21
N VAL A 120 -18.00 -6.34 -1.55
CA VAL A 120 -16.65 -5.79 -1.47
C VAL A 120 -16.29 -5.20 -2.82
N LEU A 121 -16.02 -3.90 -2.85
CA LEU A 121 -15.50 -3.20 -4.01
C LEU A 121 -13.99 -3.00 -3.85
N HIS A 122 -13.24 -3.39 -4.88
CA HIS A 122 -11.85 -2.98 -5.00
C HIS A 122 -11.76 -1.89 -6.07
N LEU A 123 -11.21 -0.75 -5.69
CA LEU A 123 -11.02 0.41 -6.55
C LEU A 123 -9.56 0.45 -6.96
N LEU A 124 -9.28 0.18 -8.23
CA LEU A 124 -7.95 0.25 -8.82
C LEU A 124 -7.81 1.56 -9.58
N ARG A 125 -7.12 2.54 -8.99
CA ARG A 125 -6.82 3.84 -9.60
C ARG A 125 -5.49 3.80 -10.33
N LEU A 126 -5.49 4.16 -11.61
CA LEU A 126 -4.28 4.26 -12.42
C LEU A 126 -3.43 5.47 -11.98
N LYS A 127 -2.16 5.23 -11.66
CA LYS A 127 -1.20 6.28 -11.31
C LYS A 127 -0.40 6.74 -12.53
N LYS A 128 -0.01 5.78 -13.37
CA LYS A 128 0.82 6.03 -14.56
C LYS A 128 0.59 4.95 -15.62
N GLY A 129 0.57 5.37 -16.88
CA GLY A 129 0.39 4.52 -18.05
C GLY A 129 -1.03 4.62 -18.62
N GLU A 130 -1.23 3.89 -19.72
CA GLU A 130 -2.49 3.80 -20.44
C GLU A 130 -2.88 2.33 -20.55
N LEU A 131 -4.18 2.05 -20.44
CA LEU A 131 -4.73 0.70 -20.44
C LEU A 131 -6.03 0.70 -21.23
N ILE A 132 -6.22 -0.29 -22.11
CA ILE A 132 -7.47 -0.45 -22.85
C ILE A 132 -8.23 -1.65 -22.30
N ILE A 133 -9.45 -1.43 -21.80
CA ILE A 133 -10.35 -2.50 -21.34
C ILE A 133 -11.70 -2.34 -22.01
N ASP A 134 -12.19 -3.39 -22.67
CA ASP A 134 -13.50 -3.40 -23.36
C ASP A 134 -13.68 -2.22 -24.34
N GLY A 135 -12.58 -1.80 -24.98
CA GLY A 135 -12.55 -0.66 -25.91
C GLY A 135 -12.57 0.72 -25.25
N LEU A 136 -12.49 0.80 -23.92
CA LEU A 136 -12.32 2.05 -23.19
C LEU A 136 -10.82 2.31 -22.98
N ASP A 137 -10.37 3.47 -23.43
CA ASP A 137 -9.04 4.00 -23.16
C ASP A 137 -9.01 4.59 -21.74
N LEU A 138 -8.28 3.94 -20.84
CA LEU A 138 -8.13 4.33 -19.44
C LEU A 138 -6.72 4.89 -19.22
N HIS A 139 -6.62 6.03 -18.56
CA HIS A 139 -5.36 6.72 -18.30
C HIS A 139 -5.22 7.07 -16.81
N LYS A 140 -4.19 7.87 -16.50
CA LYS A 140 -3.96 8.39 -15.15
C LYS A 140 -5.25 8.92 -14.52
N ASP A 141 -5.46 8.59 -13.26
CA ASP A 141 -6.61 8.94 -12.43
C ASP A 141 -7.94 8.26 -12.78
N CYS A 142 -8.00 7.46 -13.85
CA CYS A 142 -9.10 6.53 -14.05
C CYS A 142 -9.11 5.45 -12.97
N VAL A 143 -10.31 5.03 -12.58
CA VAL A 143 -10.55 4.01 -11.56
C VAL A 143 -11.29 2.85 -12.20
N ILE A 144 -10.78 1.64 -12.02
CA ILE A 144 -11.42 0.39 -12.40
C ILE A 144 -12.03 -0.20 -11.13
N GLN A 145 -13.32 -0.52 -11.20
CA GLN A 145 -14.06 -1.11 -10.09
C GLN A 145 -14.14 -2.62 -10.26
N PHE A 146 -13.77 -3.36 -9.22
CA PHE A 146 -13.95 -4.79 -9.11
C PHE A 146 -14.98 -5.10 -8.04
N LYS A 147 -16.07 -5.74 -8.42
CA LYS A 147 -17.09 -6.23 -7.49
C LYS A 147 -16.84 -7.71 -7.24
N ASN A 148 -16.49 -8.08 -6.01
CA ASN A 148 -16.10 -9.46 -5.66
C ASN A 148 -15.05 -10.05 -6.63
N LEU A 149 -13.98 -9.28 -6.89
CA LEU A 149 -12.89 -9.65 -7.82
C LEU A 149 -13.32 -9.80 -9.30
N VAL A 150 -14.52 -9.36 -9.67
CA VAL A 150 -14.96 -9.32 -11.08
C VAL A 150 -14.94 -7.87 -11.57
N PRO A 151 -14.29 -7.57 -12.72
CA PRO A 151 -14.36 -6.24 -13.32
C PRO A 151 -15.81 -5.83 -13.56
N TYR A 152 -16.23 -4.74 -12.94
CA TYR A 152 -17.60 -4.24 -12.97
C TYR A 152 -17.75 -3.06 -13.92
N GLY A 153 -16.82 -2.10 -13.85
CA GLY A 153 -16.78 -0.96 -14.74
C GLY A 153 -15.60 -0.06 -14.43
N ALA A 154 -15.56 1.09 -15.10
CA ALA A 154 -14.55 2.11 -14.88
C ALA A 154 -15.17 3.50 -14.82
N SER A 155 -14.44 4.43 -14.21
CA SER A 155 -14.73 5.86 -14.14
C SER A 155 -13.45 6.64 -14.43
N CYS A 156 -13.55 7.77 -15.11
CA CYS A 156 -12.42 8.67 -15.37
C CYS A 156 -12.85 10.12 -15.09
N PRO A 157 -11.92 11.09 -14.99
CA PRO A 157 -12.28 12.51 -14.90
C PRO A 157 -13.25 12.98 -16.00
N GLU A 158 -13.21 12.35 -17.17
CA GLU A 158 -14.00 12.66 -18.36
C GLU A 158 -15.37 11.98 -18.38
N PHE A 159 -15.60 10.94 -17.57
CA PHE A 159 -16.87 10.21 -17.52
C PHE A 159 -17.14 9.57 -16.16
N GLU A 160 -18.39 9.64 -15.70
CA GLU A 160 -18.77 9.18 -14.36
C GLU A 160 -18.58 7.69 -14.13
N MET A 161 -19.29 6.83 -14.88
CA MET A 161 -19.19 5.38 -14.73
C MET A 161 -19.65 4.71 -16.02
N VAL A 162 -18.80 3.84 -16.56
CA VAL A 162 -19.12 2.97 -17.68
C VAL A 162 -18.95 1.52 -17.23
N ASN A 163 -20.04 0.77 -17.22
CA ASN A 163 -20.01 -0.65 -16.88
C ASN A 163 -19.39 -1.44 -18.02
N PHE A 164 -18.53 -2.40 -17.70
CA PHE A 164 -17.98 -3.33 -18.69
C PHE A 164 -19.07 -4.31 -19.14
N LYS A 165 -19.04 -4.71 -20.42
CA LYS A 165 -20.11 -5.52 -21.03
C LYS A 165 -20.17 -6.99 -20.62
N ARG A 166 -19.38 -7.46 -19.63
CA ARG A 166 -19.33 -8.90 -19.32
C ARG A 166 -20.61 -9.41 -18.66
N SER A 167 -21.48 -9.96 -19.50
CA SER A 167 -22.46 -10.99 -19.18
C SER A 167 -21.75 -12.25 -18.68
N VAL A 168 -21.73 -12.47 -17.37
CA VAL A 168 -21.40 -13.79 -16.83
C VAL A 168 -22.64 -14.67 -17.03
N VAL A 169 -22.76 -15.32 -18.19
CA VAL A 169 -23.61 -16.51 -18.29
C VAL A 169 -22.89 -17.59 -17.51
N LEU A 170 -23.27 -17.77 -16.24
CA LEU A 170 -22.88 -18.96 -15.47
C LEU A 170 -23.35 -20.18 -16.28
N PRO A 171 -22.48 -21.18 -16.57
CA PRO A 171 -22.97 -22.42 -17.16
C PRO A 171 -24.01 -23.03 -16.23
N GLU A 172 -25.20 -23.33 -16.76
CA GLU A 172 -26.22 -24.08 -16.03
C GLU A 172 -25.59 -25.37 -15.51
N VAL A 173 -25.46 -25.48 -14.18
CA VAL A 173 -25.15 -26.75 -13.53
C VAL A 173 -26.38 -27.61 -13.69
N LYS A 174 -26.41 -28.43 -14.74
CA LYS A 174 -27.35 -29.56 -14.80
C LYS A 174 -26.93 -30.56 -13.73
N SER A 175 -27.56 -30.49 -12.57
CA SER A 175 -27.59 -31.63 -11.65
C SER A 175 -28.28 -32.77 -12.37
N LYS A 176 -27.50 -33.80 -12.72
CA LYS A 176 -28.04 -35.05 -13.20
C LYS A 176 -28.64 -35.78 -11.97
N PRO A 177 -29.85 -36.36 -12.08
CA PRO A 177 -30.45 -37.13 -10.99
C PRO A 177 -29.61 -38.33 -10.59
#